data_AF-A0AB37U9T3-F1
#
_entry.id   AF-A0AB37U9T3-F1
#
_cell.length_a   1.000
_cell.length_b   1.000
_cell.length_c   1.000
_cell.angle_alpha   90.00
_cell.angle_beta   90.00
_cell.angle_gamma   90.00
#
_symmetry.space_group_name_H-M   'P 1'
#
loop_
_entity.id
_entity.type
_entity.pdbx_description
1 polymer ?
#
loop_
_entity_poly.entity_id
_entity_poly.type
_entity_poly.pdbx_seq_one_letter_code
_entity_poly.pdbx_strand_id
1 'polypeptide(L)' 'MVRMRWHEPTKTYVARRTAQGLSKREIIRCLKRYVAREIYHLIRKPPSTSEVPDVSTA' A
#
# COMPACT_ATOMS: atom_id res chain seq x y z
N MET A 1 4.45 11.68 -4.06
CA MET A 1 5.01 12.53 -2.98
C MET A 1 3.98 12.91 -1.92
N VAL A 2 2.67 12.76 -2.19
CA VAL A 2 1.60 12.95 -1.19
C VAL A 2 1.65 11.92 -0.05
N ARG A 3 1.78 10.61 -0.36
CA ARG A 3 1.87 9.55 0.67
C ARG A 3 3.05 9.74 1.64
N MET A 4 4.24 10.12 1.16
CA MET A 4 5.39 10.40 2.04
C MET A 4 5.17 11.57 3.00
N ARG A 5 4.27 12.51 2.67
CA ARG A 5 4.01 13.69 3.49
C ARG A 5 2.99 13.42 4.59
N TRP A 6 1.97 12.61 4.30
CA TRP A 6 0.81 12.42 5.17
C TRP A 6 0.68 11.03 5.78
N HIS A 7 1.40 10.03 5.26
CA HIS A 7 1.28 8.65 5.74
C HIS A 7 2.45 8.29 6.65
N GLU A 8 2.19 8.21 7.95
CA GLU A 8 3.20 7.94 8.98
C GLU A 8 3.99 6.64 8.74
N PRO A 9 3.35 5.49 8.38
CA PRO A 9 4.10 4.26 8.10
C PRO A 9 5.07 4.40 6.91
N THR A 10 4.74 5.25 5.94
CA THR A 10 5.64 5.53 4.82
C THR A 10 6.83 6.37 5.25
N LYS A 11 6.68 7.28 6.22
CA LYS A 11 7.82 8.04 6.77
C LYS A 11 8.79 7.11 7.50
N THR A 12 8.29 6.20 8.34
CA THR A 12 9.12 5.20 9.02
C THR A 12 9.85 4.31 8.03
N TYR A 13 9.17 3.87 6.96
CA TYR A 13 9.81 3.10 5.89
C TYR A 13 10.92 3.88 5.19
N VAL A 14 10.68 5.15 4.88
CA VAL A 14 11.69 6.03 4.25
C VAL A 14 12.89 6.20 5.17
N ALA A 15 12.68 6.52 6.45
CA ALA A 15 13.76 6.68 7.43
C ALA A 15 14.63 5.41 7.52
N ARG A 16 13.99 4.23 7.60
CA ARG A 16 14.70 2.95 7.62
C ARG A 16 15.52 2.71 6.34
N ARG A 17 14.97 3.01 5.16
CA ARG A 17 15.69 2.81 3.89
C ARG A 17 16.80 3.84 3.69
N THR A 18 16.61 5.07 4.18
CA THR A 18 17.66 6.09 4.20
C THR A 18 18.83 5.66 5.10
N ALA A 19 18.56 5.07 6.27
CA ALA A 19 19.59 4.50 7.14
C ALA A 19 20.35 3.33 6.50
N GLN A 20 19.73 2.63 5.54
CA GLN A 20 20.37 1.57 4.74
C GLN A 20 21.21 2.11 3.57
N GLY A 21 21.36 3.43 3.42
CA GLY A 21 22.16 4.04 2.37
C GLY A 21 21.47 4.17 1.00
N LEU A 22 20.16 3.87 0.91
CA LEU A 22 19.43 4.05 -0.34
C LEU A 22 19.18 5.54 -0.62
N SER A 23 19.38 5.92 -1.87
CA SER A 23 19.05 7.26 -2.33
C SER A 23 17.54 7.50 -2.31
N LYS A 24 17.12 8.75 -2.12
CA LYS A 24 15.70 9.15 -2.14
C LYS A 24 14.97 8.67 -3.42
N ARG A 25 15.67 8.64 -4.57
CA ARG A 25 15.11 8.15 -5.84
C ARG A 25 14.81 6.65 -5.80
N GLU A 26 15.70 5.85 -5.23
CA GLU A 26 15.50 4.40 -5.07
C GLU A 26 14.38 4.08 -4.08
N ILE A 27 14.29 4.85 -2.99
CA ILE A 27 13.21 4.71 -2.01
C ILE A 27 11.86 4.98 -2.67
N ILE A 28 11.74 6.08 -3.43
CA ILE A 28 10.51 6.41 -4.18
C ILE A 28 10.17 5.31 -5.20
N ARG A 29 11.17 4.76 -5.90
CA ARG A 29 10.98 3.65 -6.85
C ARG A 29 10.42 2.41 -6.14
N CYS A 30 10.99 2.04 -4.99
CA CYS A 30 10.49 0.93 -4.17
C CYS A 30 9.06 1.16 -3.68
N LEU A 31 8.75 2.36 -3.19
CA LEU A 31 7.41 2.71 -2.72
C LEU A 31 6.37 2.62 -3.84
N LYS A 32 6.65 3.18 -5.01
CA LYS A 32 5.76 3.08 -6.18
C LYS A 32 5.51 1.62 -6.56
N ARG A 33 6.56 0.80 -6.58
CA ARG A 33 6.46 -0.62 -6.93
C ARG A 33 5.68 -1.42 -5.89
N TYR A 34 5.83 -1.11 -4.60
CA TYR A 34 5.05 -1.72 -3.53
C TYR A 34 3.55 -1.43 -3.70
N VAL A 35 3.19 -0.16 -3.86
CA VAL A 35 1.79 0.27 -4.06
C VAL A 35 1.18 -0.36 -5.30
N ALA A 36 1.92 -0.39 -6.42
CA ALA A 36 1.43 -1.03 -7.64
C ALA A 36 1.15 -2.52 -7.45
N ARG A 37 2.00 -3.24 -6.71
CA ARG A 37 1.79 -4.66 -6.39
C ARG A 37 0.57 -4.86 -5.48
N GLU A 38 0.45 -4.05 -4.44
CA GLU A 38 -0.70 -4.09 -3.52
C GLU A 38 -2.02 -3.93 -4.28
N ILE A 39 -2.12 -2.89 -5.12
CA ILE A 39 -3.30 -2.65 -5.97
C ILE A 39 -3.53 -3.80 -6.95
N TYR A 40 -2.47 -4.30 -7.59
CA TYR A 40 -2.59 -5.41 -8.53
C TYR A 40 -3.11 -6.69 -7.86
N HIS A 41 -2.66 -6.99 -6.64
CA HIS A 41 -3.18 -8.12 -5.86
C HIS A 41 -4.63 -7.91 -5.44
N LEU A 42 -5.02 -6.69 -5.07
CA LEU A 42 -6.42 -6.37 -4.73
C LEU A 42 -7.35 -6.51 -5.94
N ILE A 43 -6.92 -6.07 -7.13
CA ILE A 43 -7.70 -6.19 -8.36
C ILE A 43 -7.77 -7.65 -8.83
N ARG A 44 -6.68 -8.41 -8.67
CA ARG A 44 -6.60 -9.81 -9.13
C ARG A 44 -7.17 -10.82 -8.16
N LYS A 45 -7.30 -10.49 -6.89
CA LYS A 45 -8.07 -11.29 -5.96
C LYS A 45 -9.53 -11.18 -6.45
N PRO A 46 -10.14 -12.23 -7.03
CA PRO A 46 -11.59 -12.20 -7.20
C PRO A 46 -12.17 -11.91 -5.82
N PRO A 47 -13.26 -11.13 -5.69
CA PRO A 47 -13.94 -11.03 -4.41
C PRO A 47 -14.25 -12.47 -4.01
N SER A 48 -13.48 -13.01 -3.06
CA SER A 48 -13.76 -14.32 -2.49
C SER A 48 -15.07 -14.10 -1.76
N THR A 49 -16.16 -14.47 -2.42
CA THR A 49 -17.51 -14.62 -1.91
C THR A 49 -17.50 -14.84 -0.41
N SER A 50 -17.85 -13.82 0.36
CA SER A 50 -18.28 -13.96 1.75
C SER A 50 -19.08 -12.73 2.16
N GLU A 51 -20.39 -12.97 2.21
CA GLU A 51 -21.40 -12.30 3.05
C GLU A 51 -21.77 -10.86 2.68
N VAL A 52 -22.68 -10.78 1.72
CA VAL A 52 -23.74 -9.77 1.77
C VAL A 52 -24.62 -10.17 2.98
N PRO A 53 -24.74 -9.37 4.05
CA PRO A 53 -25.86 -9.57 4.96
C PRO A 53 -27.12 -9.23 4.15
N ASP A 54 -27.91 -10.26 3.88
CA ASP A 54 -29.27 -10.13 3.39
C ASP A 54 -30.06 -9.26 4.38
N VAL A 55 -30.24 -7.99 4.03
CA VAL A 55 -31.19 -7.13 4.75
C VAL A 55 -32.58 -7.44 4.17
N SER A 56 -33.06 -8.64 4.51
CA SER A 56 -34.42 -9.09 4.27
C SER A 56 -34.87 -9.93 5.45
N THR A 57 -35.23 -9.29 6.56
CA THR A 57 -36.20 -9.82 7.52
C THR A 57 -36.85 -8.66 8.29
N ALA A 58 -38.17 -8.59 8.13
CA ALA A 58 -39.21 -7.82 8.84
C ALA A 58 -39.39 -6.34 8.47
#